data_AF-A0A9E5TC13-F1
#
_entry.id   AF-A0A9E5TC13-F1
#
_cell.length_a   1.000
_cell.length_b   1.000
_cell.length_c   1.000
_cell.angle_alpha   90.00
_cell.angle_beta   90.00
_cell.angle_gamma   90.00
#
_symmetry.space_group_name_H-M   'P 1'
#
loop_
_entity.id
_entity.type
_entity.pdbx_description
1 polymer ?
#
loop_
_entity_poly.entity_id
_entity_poly.type
_entity_poly.pdbx_seq_one_letter_code
_entity_poly.pdbx_strand_id
1 'polypeptide(L)'
;MAAIVTSISGTLEVLPYGTEKWVEARKGMFLYEGDQLKTGANSRAAITFANGIELKINENSTFSIQITEEREMKNAIDLLIGEIFSKIMIEGVKFEMHTPVAVAAVRGTEFNTNVRKSGLTTVLVYKGIVEVWNELGSVTVTEAKKTVVQPNQAPRPPEEVDLELEPGWQKEGKIKGSLKVELESSPQVAGLPFWLTIEVLDGNGDRNLNFKEEILLTSISGTVQFSMDKGRSWRTSPVRVVMKSGWAEAMLKDSRSEKLTISATYPDLDSAIADINIVPAQEKDLILKIRDEEGEKTLKLKFKR
;
A
#
# COMPACT_ATOMS: atom_id res chain seq x y z
N MET A 1 10.78 8.27 -3.65
CA MET A 1 9.45 8.49 -3.06
C MET A 1 9.19 7.33 -2.12
N ALA A 2 8.86 7.62 -0.87
CA ALA A 2 8.55 6.62 0.14
C ALA A 2 7.05 6.33 0.20
N ALA A 3 6.25 7.39 0.25
CA ALA A 3 4.81 7.33 0.41
C ALA A 3 4.09 8.45 -0.36
N ILE A 4 2.77 8.38 -0.39
CA ILE A 4 1.89 9.40 -0.96
C ILE A 4 0.75 9.70 0.01
N VAL A 5 0.39 10.97 0.17
CA VAL A 5 -0.78 11.38 0.94
C VAL A 5 -2.05 10.97 0.19
N THR A 6 -2.89 10.12 0.75
CA THR A 6 -4.10 9.64 0.08
C THR A 6 -5.36 10.39 0.50
N SER A 7 -5.46 10.84 1.77
CA SER A 7 -6.51 11.75 2.23
C SER A 7 -6.05 12.71 3.30
N ILE A 8 -6.79 13.82 3.42
CA ILE A 8 -6.67 14.80 4.49
C ILE A 8 -8.10 15.25 4.85
N SER A 9 -8.41 15.25 6.14
CA SER A 9 -9.56 15.94 6.74
C SER A 9 -9.01 16.89 7.79
N GLY A 10 -9.27 18.19 7.67
CA GLY A 10 -8.59 19.20 8.50
C GLY A 10 -7.18 19.49 8.00
N THR A 11 -6.19 19.49 8.89
CA THR A 11 -4.83 19.95 8.61
C THR A 11 -3.81 18.82 8.72
N LEU A 12 -2.98 18.70 7.68
CA LEU A 12 -1.74 17.93 7.66
C LEU A 12 -0.63 18.87 7.17
N GLU A 13 0.42 19.03 7.95
CA GLU A 13 1.60 19.79 7.58
C GLU A 13 2.78 18.84 7.39
N VAL A 14 3.66 19.18 6.46
CA VAL A 14 4.91 18.46 6.17
C VAL A 14 6.06 19.44 6.36
N LEU A 15 7.12 19.02 7.03
CA LEU A 15 8.43 19.65 7.01
C LEU A 15 9.31 18.79 6.11
N PRO A 16 9.54 19.22 4.85
CA PRO A 16 10.38 18.46 3.94
C PRO A 16 11.79 18.30 4.51
N TYR A 17 12.39 17.13 4.30
CA TYR A 17 13.74 16.86 4.77
C TYR A 17 14.75 17.92 4.29
N GLY A 18 15.62 18.37 5.19
CA GLY A 18 16.63 19.39 4.90
C GLY A 18 16.09 20.82 4.77
N THR A 19 14.83 21.06 5.16
CA THR A 19 14.22 22.40 5.18
C THR A 19 13.82 22.80 6.59
N GLU A 20 13.53 24.09 6.80
CA GLU A 20 13.15 24.65 8.10
C GLU A 20 11.67 25.07 8.18
N LYS A 21 10.93 24.97 7.06
CA LYS A 21 9.58 25.52 6.95
C LYS A 21 8.54 24.43 6.74
N TRP A 22 7.59 24.37 7.67
CA TRP A 22 6.37 23.59 7.51
C TRP A 22 5.52 24.13 6.36
N VAL A 23 5.02 23.21 5.53
CA VAL A 23 4.10 23.48 4.42
C VAL A 23 2.85 22.63 4.58
N GLU A 24 1.72 23.16 4.12
CA GLU A 24 0.47 22.38 4.11
C GLU A 24 0.55 21.26 3.07
N ALA A 25 0.23 20.05 3.51
CA ALA A 25 0.16 18.89 2.64
C ALA A 25 -1.11 18.94 1.79
N ARG A 26 -1.08 18.29 0.63
CA ARG A 26 -2.26 18.14 -0.23
C ARG A 26 -2.44 16.70 -0.64
N LYS A 27 -3.68 16.31 -0.93
CA LYS A 27 -4.00 14.98 -1.46
C LYS A 27 -3.09 14.67 -2.66
N GLY A 28 -2.40 13.56 -2.52
CA GLY A 28 -1.49 12.99 -3.49
C GLY A 28 -0.13 13.68 -3.63
N MET A 29 0.25 14.47 -2.62
CA MET A 29 1.63 14.88 -2.39
C MET A 29 2.50 13.67 -2.11
N PHE A 30 3.66 13.59 -2.75
CA PHE A 30 4.68 12.59 -2.46
C PHE A 30 5.44 12.94 -1.19
N LEU A 31 5.75 11.91 -0.42
CA LEU A 31 6.53 11.97 0.81
C LEU A 31 7.83 11.18 0.61
N TYR A 32 8.88 11.66 1.24
CA TYR A 32 10.23 11.14 1.12
C TYR A 32 10.78 10.81 2.51
N GLU A 33 11.86 10.02 2.53
CA GLU A 33 12.59 9.73 3.75
C GLU A 33 13.05 11.01 4.44
N GLY A 34 12.91 11.06 5.77
CA GLY A 34 13.26 12.20 6.60
C GLY A 34 12.21 13.30 6.65
N ASP A 35 11.15 13.24 5.83
CA ASP A 35 10.02 14.17 5.95
C ASP A 35 9.35 14.00 7.32
N GLN A 36 9.12 15.12 8.01
CA GLN A 36 8.33 15.12 9.24
C GLN A 36 6.92 15.61 8.93
N LEU A 37 5.94 15.03 9.62
CA LEU A 37 4.54 15.31 9.40
C LEU A 37 3.84 15.58 10.73
N LYS A 38 2.87 16.49 10.72
CA LYS A 38 1.98 16.71 11.86
C LYS A 38 0.53 16.89 11.44
N THR A 39 -0.37 16.27 12.18
CA THR A 39 -1.82 16.51 12.07
C THR A 39 -2.26 17.50 13.15
N GLY A 40 -3.16 18.42 12.78
CA GLY A 40 -3.75 19.37 13.72
C GLY A 40 -4.82 18.74 14.63
N ALA A 41 -5.43 19.56 15.48
CA ALA A 41 -6.64 19.18 16.21
C ALA A 41 -7.82 18.96 15.25
N ASN A 42 -8.74 18.05 15.59
CA ASN A 42 -9.88 17.68 14.75
C ASN A 42 -9.47 17.32 13.30
N SER A 43 -8.26 16.79 13.13
CA SER A 43 -7.70 16.47 11.82
C SER A 43 -7.42 14.97 11.71
N ARG A 44 -7.47 14.46 10.48
CA ARG A 44 -7.11 13.09 10.11
C ARG A 44 -6.37 13.12 8.79
N ALA A 45 -5.49 12.16 8.59
CA ALA A 45 -4.86 11.95 7.29
C ALA A 45 -4.71 10.46 7.00
N ALA A 46 -4.56 10.12 5.73
CA ALA A 46 -4.08 8.81 5.32
C ALA A 46 -2.88 8.96 4.39
N ILE A 47 -1.91 8.07 4.55
CA ILE A 47 -0.77 7.94 3.63
C ILE A 47 -0.60 6.49 3.23
N THR A 48 -0.11 6.26 2.02
CA THR A 48 0.16 4.93 1.50
C THR A 48 1.61 4.86 1.04
N PHE A 49 2.36 3.89 1.55
CA PHE A 49 3.72 3.63 1.11
C PHE A 49 3.75 2.97 -0.27
N ALA A 50 4.87 3.12 -0.96
CA ALA A 50 5.10 2.50 -2.27
C ALA A 50 5.02 0.95 -2.26
N ASN A 51 5.14 0.32 -1.10
CA ASN A 51 4.99 -1.13 -0.93
C ASN A 51 3.59 -1.54 -0.45
N GLY A 52 2.60 -0.63 -0.51
CA GLY A 52 1.20 -0.93 -0.21
C GLY A 52 0.82 -0.89 1.27
N ILE A 53 1.72 -0.48 2.17
CA ILE A 53 1.36 -0.21 3.57
C ILE A 53 0.47 1.03 3.63
N GLU A 54 -0.65 0.93 4.33
CA GLU A 54 -1.57 2.05 4.54
C GLU A 54 -1.57 2.49 5.99
N LEU A 55 -1.38 3.78 6.22
CA LEU A 55 -1.44 4.38 7.53
C LEU A 55 -2.57 5.39 7.58
N LYS A 56 -3.40 5.30 8.62
CA LYS A 56 -4.35 6.34 9.01
C LYS A 56 -3.81 7.03 10.24
N ILE A 57 -3.78 8.35 10.21
CA ILE A 57 -3.16 9.20 11.22
C ILE A 57 -4.26 9.98 11.92
N ASN A 58 -4.29 9.84 13.25
CA ASN A 58 -5.22 10.52 14.12
C ASN A 58 -4.82 12.00 14.30
N GLU A 59 -5.67 12.81 14.94
CA GLU A 59 -5.32 14.19 15.28
C GLU A 59 -4.12 14.29 16.22
N ASN A 60 -3.52 15.49 16.27
CA ASN A 60 -2.43 15.83 17.19
C ASN A 60 -1.25 14.82 17.15
N SER A 61 -0.99 14.27 15.97
CA SER A 61 0.08 13.30 15.76
C SER A 61 1.28 13.99 15.15
N THR A 62 2.49 13.62 15.58
CA THR A 62 3.76 14.04 14.97
C THR A 62 4.59 12.81 14.70
N PHE A 63 5.02 12.65 13.46
CA PHE A 63 5.76 11.47 13.03
C PHE A 63 6.71 11.82 11.89
N SER A 64 7.67 10.93 11.61
CA SER A 64 8.56 11.07 10.46
C SER A 64 8.65 9.79 9.64
N ILE A 65 8.89 9.96 8.34
CA ILE A 65 9.07 8.84 7.40
C ILE A 65 10.51 8.35 7.48
N GLN A 66 10.70 7.07 7.75
CA GLN A 66 12.02 6.42 7.74
C GLN A 66 12.06 5.29 6.71
N ILE A 67 13.22 5.10 6.08
CA ILE A 67 13.50 3.93 5.24
C ILE A 67 14.74 3.27 5.82
N THR A 68 14.56 2.13 6.51
CA THR A 68 15.68 1.51 7.22
C THR A 68 16.57 0.68 6.31
N GLU A 69 16.02 0.10 5.23
CA GLU A 69 16.80 -0.64 4.22
C GLU A 69 16.18 -0.51 2.82
N GLU A 70 16.85 0.26 1.95
CA GLU A 70 16.41 0.53 0.57
C GLU A 70 16.32 -0.73 -0.30
N ARG A 71 17.17 -1.74 -0.03
CA ARG A 71 17.17 -3.02 -0.77
C ARG A 71 16.09 -4.00 -0.31
N GLU A 72 15.65 -3.92 0.95
CA GLU A 72 14.60 -4.81 1.49
C GLU A 72 13.22 -4.13 1.53
N MET A 73 13.11 -2.87 1.12
CA MET A 73 11.90 -2.05 1.27
C MET A 73 11.35 -2.07 2.71
N LYS A 74 12.24 -2.08 3.71
CA LYS A 74 11.84 -1.90 5.10
C LYS A 74 11.44 -0.45 5.30
N ASN A 75 10.13 -0.23 5.34
CA ASN A 75 9.56 1.07 5.67
C ASN A 75 9.37 1.16 7.18
N ALA A 76 9.67 2.34 7.71
CA ALA A 76 9.46 2.62 9.12
C ALA A 76 8.82 3.99 9.32
N ILE A 77 8.18 4.14 10.48
CA ILE A 77 7.68 5.42 10.96
C ILE A 77 8.23 5.65 12.35
N ASP A 78 8.80 6.84 12.58
CA ASP A 78 9.04 7.32 13.94
C ASP A 78 7.80 8.07 14.39
N LEU A 79 6.99 7.48 15.26
CA LEU A 79 5.84 8.13 15.90
C LEU A 79 6.28 8.77 17.22
N LEU A 80 6.43 10.09 17.23
CA LEU A 80 6.84 10.84 18.42
C LEU A 80 5.70 11.00 19.42
N ILE A 81 4.51 11.33 18.93
CA ILE A 81 3.29 11.53 19.73
C ILE A 81 2.07 11.36 18.83
N GLY A 82 0.95 10.93 19.41
CA GLY A 82 -0.33 10.80 18.72
C GLY A 82 -0.67 9.35 18.45
N GLU A 83 -1.40 9.09 17.36
CA GLU A 83 -1.96 7.77 17.11
C GLU A 83 -2.01 7.44 15.62
N ILE A 84 -1.53 6.26 15.28
CA ILE A 84 -1.49 5.76 13.90
C ILE A 84 -2.04 4.35 13.86
N PHE A 85 -3.07 4.15 13.05
CA PHE A 85 -3.53 2.85 12.61
C PHE A 85 -2.76 2.43 11.36
N SER A 86 -2.20 1.22 11.39
CA SER A 86 -1.36 0.67 10.33
C SER A 86 -1.99 -0.59 9.77
N LYS A 87 -2.14 -0.65 8.44
CA LYS A 87 -2.67 -1.80 7.70
C LYS A 87 -1.63 -2.28 6.70
N ILE A 88 -1.09 -3.47 6.95
CA ILE A 88 -0.09 -4.14 6.11
C ILE A 88 -0.80 -5.32 5.45
N MET A 89 -1.26 -5.11 4.22
CA MET A 89 -2.13 -6.06 3.55
C MET A 89 -1.39 -7.26 2.93
N ILE A 90 -0.06 -7.17 2.78
CA ILE A 90 0.73 -8.13 2.02
C ILE A 90 1.68 -8.87 2.97
N GLU A 91 1.57 -10.19 2.95
CA GLU A 91 2.47 -11.05 3.71
C GLU A 91 3.92 -10.89 3.21
N GLY A 92 4.86 -10.81 4.14
CA GLY A 92 6.29 -10.63 3.83
C GLY A 92 6.75 -9.18 3.69
N VAL A 93 5.83 -8.21 3.53
CA VAL A 93 6.17 -6.78 3.66
C VAL A 93 6.53 -6.51 5.12
N LYS A 94 7.75 -6.03 5.34
CA LYS A 94 8.26 -5.63 6.66
C LYS A 94 7.91 -4.18 6.91
N PHE A 95 7.42 -3.90 8.11
CA PHE A 95 7.16 -2.56 8.59
C PHE A 95 7.55 -2.45 10.06
N GLU A 96 8.10 -1.31 10.45
CA GLU A 96 8.42 -1.01 11.84
C GLU A 96 7.80 0.32 12.25
N MET A 97 7.12 0.33 13.39
CA MET A 97 6.67 1.52 14.07
C MET A 97 7.62 1.77 15.24
N HIS A 98 8.41 2.83 15.14
CA HIS A 98 9.35 3.26 16.16
C HIS A 98 8.68 4.29 17.04
N THR A 99 8.83 4.15 18.35
CA THR A 99 8.32 5.08 19.35
C THR A 99 9.44 5.42 20.33
N PRO A 100 9.30 6.46 21.18
CA PRO A 100 10.33 6.79 22.15
C PRO A 100 10.70 5.68 23.14
N VAL A 101 9.86 4.65 23.29
CA VAL A 101 10.03 3.60 24.32
C VAL A 101 10.06 2.17 23.79
N ALA A 102 9.72 1.96 22.51
CA ALA A 102 9.65 0.63 21.91
C ALA A 102 9.64 0.68 20.37
N VAL A 103 9.98 -0.46 19.78
CA VAL A 103 9.75 -0.77 18.38
C VAL A 103 8.64 -1.82 18.30
N ALA A 104 7.68 -1.60 17.40
CA ALA A 104 6.69 -2.59 17.01
C ALA A 104 6.95 -3.00 15.56
N ALA A 105 7.28 -4.26 15.30
CA ALA A 105 7.49 -4.76 13.94
C ALA A 105 6.56 -5.89 13.57
N VAL A 106 6.27 -5.92 12.28
CA VAL A 106 5.12 -6.66 11.78
C VAL A 106 5.40 -7.42 10.50
N ARG A 107 4.60 -8.46 10.31
CA ARG A 107 4.44 -9.20 9.05
C ARG A 107 2.94 -9.44 8.83
N GLY A 108 2.33 -8.69 7.90
CA GLY A 108 0.92 -8.87 7.52
C GLY A 108 -0.11 -8.58 8.62
N THR A 109 -0.09 -7.39 9.22
CA THR A 109 -0.96 -7.04 10.36
C THR A 109 -1.81 -5.80 10.17
N GLU A 110 -2.88 -5.74 10.96
CA GLU A 110 -3.64 -4.53 11.22
C GLU A 110 -3.51 -4.19 12.70
N PHE A 111 -2.90 -3.04 13.02
CA PHE A 111 -2.62 -2.66 14.40
C PHE A 111 -2.66 -1.15 14.59
N ASN A 112 -2.92 -0.73 15.82
CA ASN A 112 -2.91 0.66 16.22
C ASN A 112 -1.78 0.92 17.21
N THR A 113 -1.09 2.05 17.05
CA THR A 113 -0.07 2.53 17.97
C THR A 113 -0.46 3.91 18.48
N ASN A 114 -0.61 4.05 19.79
CA ASN A 114 -0.91 5.32 20.46
C ASN A 114 0.24 5.70 21.39
N VAL A 115 0.87 6.84 21.14
CA VAL A 115 1.95 7.41 21.95
C VAL A 115 1.45 8.66 22.65
N ARG A 116 1.38 8.61 23.97
CA ARG A 116 0.99 9.76 24.81
C ARG A 116 2.17 10.71 25.02
N LYS A 117 1.90 11.95 25.43
CA LYS A 117 2.92 12.95 25.80
C LYS A 117 3.91 12.46 26.87
N SER A 118 3.50 11.53 27.72
CA SER A 118 4.38 10.90 28.72
C SER A 118 5.36 9.87 28.14
N GLY A 119 5.31 9.59 26.83
CA GLY A 119 6.04 8.49 26.18
C GLY A 119 5.38 7.12 26.36
N LEU A 120 4.28 7.03 27.11
CA LEU A 120 3.53 5.78 27.24
C LEU A 120 2.99 5.38 25.87
N THR A 121 3.39 4.19 25.42
CA THR A 121 3.00 3.62 24.14
C THR A 121 2.04 2.46 24.35
N THR A 122 0.93 2.45 23.63
CA THR A 122 -0.01 1.33 23.57
C THR A 122 -0.03 0.78 22.15
N VAL A 123 0.12 -0.54 22.01
CA VAL A 123 0.02 -1.25 20.73
C VAL A 123 -1.15 -2.22 20.84
N LEU A 124 -2.15 -2.08 19.97
CA LEU A 124 -3.34 -2.92 19.87
C LEU A 124 -3.37 -3.63 18.52
N VAL A 125 -3.58 -4.94 18.50
CA VAL A 125 -3.59 -5.73 17.26
C VAL A 125 -5.02 -6.13 16.91
N TYR A 126 -5.49 -5.66 15.75
CA TYR A 126 -6.80 -6.03 15.18
C TYR A 126 -6.71 -7.30 14.35
N LYS A 127 -5.56 -7.56 13.71
CA LYS A 127 -5.33 -8.75 12.90
C LYS A 127 -3.84 -9.08 12.81
N GLY A 128 -3.52 -10.37 12.89
CA GLY A 128 -2.16 -10.87 12.72
C GLY A 128 -1.33 -10.83 14.00
N ILE A 129 0.00 -10.65 13.86
CA ILE A 129 0.98 -10.76 14.95
C ILE A 129 1.99 -9.62 14.90
N VAL A 130 2.16 -8.92 16.01
CA VAL A 130 3.10 -7.81 16.17
C VAL A 130 4.12 -8.16 17.26
N GLU A 131 5.40 -8.11 16.93
CA GLU A 131 6.47 -8.18 17.92
C GLU A 131 6.71 -6.77 18.47
N VAL A 132 6.67 -6.59 19.78
CA VAL A 132 6.95 -5.31 20.45
C VAL A 132 8.12 -5.48 21.39
N TRP A 133 9.16 -4.67 21.25
CA TRP A 133 10.37 -4.80 22.06
C TRP A 133 11.06 -3.47 22.35
N ASN A 134 11.91 -3.51 23.37
CA ASN A 134 12.94 -2.52 23.65
C ASN A 134 14.15 -3.21 24.29
N GLU A 135 15.13 -2.44 24.75
CA GLU A 135 16.36 -2.98 25.38
C GLU A 135 16.10 -3.80 26.66
N LEU A 136 14.93 -3.66 27.27
CA LEU A 136 14.57 -4.29 28.53
C LEU A 136 13.76 -5.60 28.34
N GLY A 137 13.26 -5.87 27.13
CA GLY A 137 12.52 -7.09 26.82
C GLY A 137 11.63 -7.00 25.59
N SER A 138 10.92 -8.09 25.30
CA SER A 138 10.04 -8.23 24.14
C SER A 138 8.78 -9.02 24.47
N VAL A 139 7.70 -8.73 23.74
CA VAL A 139 6.43 -9.48 23.78
C VAL A 139 5.83 -9.61 22.39
N THR A 140 5.23 -10.77 22.12
CA THR A 140 4.43 -11.01 20.92
C THR A 140 2.97 -10.68 21.21
N VAL A 141 2.39 -9.75 20.45
CA VAL A 141 0.97 -9.36 20.56
C VAL A 141 0.21 -9.96 19.38
N THR A 142 -0.82 -10.75 19.67
CA THR A 142 -1.71 -11.35 18.67
C THR A 142 -3.02 -10.57 18.56
N GLU A 143 -3.84 -10.93 17.57
CA GLU A 143 -5.21 -10.43 17.41
C GLU A 143 -6.01 -10.36 18.72
N ALA A 144 -6.81 -9.30 18.83
CA ALA A 144 -7.63 -8.94 19.98
C ALA A 144 -6.85 -8.71 21.28
N LYS A 145 -5.54 -8.44 21.19
CA LYS A 145 -4.71 -8.11 22.36
C LYS A 145 -4.01 -6.77 22.22
N LYS A 146 -3.68 -6.18 23.36
CA LYS A 146 -2.80 -5.02 23.46
C LYS A 146 -1.66 -5.21 24.43
N THR A 147 -0.57 -4.49 24.21
CA THR A 147 0.48 -4.29 25.20
C THR A 147 0.68 -2.79 25.46
N VAL A 148 1.20 -2.48 26.65
CA VAL A 148 1.58 -1.13 27.05
C VAL A 148 3.05 -1.12 27.40
N VAL A 149 3.77 -0.12 26.89
CA VAL A 149 5.17 0.15 27.21
C VAL A 149 5.28 1.52 27.86
N GLN A 150 5.83 1.57 29.07
CA GLN A 150 6.13 2.81 29.78
C GLN A 150 7.61 3.16 29.63
N PRO A 151 8.00 4.45 29.75
CA PRO A 151 9.40 4.83 29.77
C PRO A 151 10.20 4.02 30.81
N ASN A 152 11.37 3.53 30.39
CA ASN A 152 12.28 2.71 31.22
C ASN A 152 11.66 1.40 31.73
N GLN A 153 10.65 0.84 31.07
CA GLN A 153 10.09 -0.47 31.37
C GLN A 153 10.05 -1.36 30.12
N ALA A 154 10.19 -2.66 30.31
CA ALA A 154 9.93 -3.63 29.25
C ALA A 154 8.44 -3.60 28.86
N PRO A 155 8.09 -4.00 27.62
CA PRO A 155 6.69 -4.22 27.24
C PRO A 155 5.98 -5.17 28.19
N ARG A 156 4.76 -4.82 28.59
CA ARG A 156 3.97 -5.68 29.50
C ARG A 156 3.43 -6.90 28.76
N PRO A 157 3.17 -8.02 29.47
CA PRO A 157 2.44 -9.14 28.90
C PRO A 157 1.14 -8.66 28.21
N PRO A 158 0.80 -9.18 27.02
CA PRO A 158 -0.39 -8.76 26.31
C PRO A 158 -1.68 -9.05 27.08
N GLU A 159 -2.63 -8.12 27.03
CA GLU A 159 -3.96 -8.22 27.64
C GLU A 159 -5.03 -8.34 26.54
N GLU A 160 -6.06 -9.16 26.79
CA GLU A 160 -7.21 -9.30 25.90
C GLU A 160 -8.03 -8.00 25.84
N VAL A 161 -8.59 -7.72 24.67
CA VAL A 161 -9.38 -6.52 24.36
C VAL A 161 -10.60 -6.93 23.56
N ASP A 162 -11.75 -6.39 23.94
CA ASP A 162 -12.94 -6.43 23.10
C ASP A 162 -12.84 -5.34 22.02
N LEU A 163 -12.58 -5.76 20.78
CA LEU A 163 -12.40 -4.85 19.64
C LEU A 163 -13.68 -4.07 19.28
N GLU A 164 -14.86 -4.52 19.71
CA GLU A 164 -16.11 -3.80 19.48
C GLU A 164 -16.23 -2.54 20.34
N LEU A 165 -15.54 -2.51 21.48
CA LEU A 165 -15.52 -1.38 22.40
C LEU A 165 -14.44 -0.34 22.06
N GLU A 166 -13.49 -0.69 21.19
CA GLU A 166 -12.41 0.20 20.80
C GLU A 166 -12.92 1.29 19.82
N PRO A 167 -12.50 2.57 20.00
CA PRO A 167 -12.95 3.65 19.14
C PRO A 167 -12.68 3.36 17.66
N GLY A 168 -13.71 3.48 16.82
CA GLY A 168 -13.66 3.21 15.38
C GLY A 168 -13.18 4.39 14.53
N TRP A 169 -12.33 5.28 15.05
CA TRP A 169 -11.90 6.50 14.35
C TRP A 169 -11.20 6.19 13.02
N GLN A 170 -10.50 5.04 12.95
CA GLN A 170 -9.87 4.51 11.75
C GLN A 170 -10.89 4.08 10.68
N LYS A 171 -12.17 3.95 11.01
CA LYS A 171 -13.28 3.63 10.09
C LYS A 171 -14.07 4.88 9.67
N GLU A 172 -13.69 6.08 10.15
CA GLU A 172 -14.38 7.33 9.80
C GLU A 172 -14.11 7.70 8.34
N GLY A 173 -15.06 7.35 7.49
CA GLY A 173 -15.03 7.61 6.07
C GLY A 173 -16.42 7.76 5.48
N LYS A 174 -16.59 8.71 4.54
CA LYS A 174 -17.92 9.01 3.97
C LYS A 174 -18.43 7.93 3.02
N ILE A 175 -17.52 7.11 2.48
CA ILE A 175 -17.82 6.09 1.49
C ILE A 175 -17.55 4.73 2.14
N LYS A 176 -18.60 3.94 2.34
CA LYS A 176 -18.47 2.52 2.72
C LYS A 176 -18.47 1.68 1.45
N GLY A 177 -17.49 0.78 1.32
CA GLY A 177 -17.33 -0.06 0.15
C GLY A 177 -15.95 -0.68 0.05
N SER A 178 -15.71 -1.39 -1.05
CA SER A 178 -14.45 -2.06 -1.32
C SER A 178 -13.97 -1.81 -2.75
N LEU A 179 -12.67 -1.92 -2.96
CA LEU A 179 -12.07 -2.02 -4.28
C LEU A 179 -12.05 -3.49 -4.69
N LYS A 180 -12.18 -3.72 -5.99
CA LYS A 180 -11.99 -5.03 -6.60
C LYS A 180 -11.11 -4.87 -7.83
N VAL A 181 -10.11 -5.74 -7.97
CA VAL A 181 -9.22 -5.77 -9.14
C VAL A 181 -9.34 -7.14 -9.79
N GLU A 182 -9.61 -7.17 -11.09
CA GLU A 182 -9.69 -8.41 -11.88
C GLU A 182 -8.76 -8.34 -13.09
N LEU A 183 -8.32 -9.52 -13.54
CA LEU A 183 -7.43 -9.70 -14.67
C LEU A 183 -8.16 -10.38 -15.81
N GLU A 184 -7.67 -10.21 -17.04
CA GLU A 184 -8.10 -11.05 -18.16
C GLU A 184 -7.77 -12.53 -17.90
N SER A 185 -8.66 -13.42 -18.34
CA SER A 185 -8.59 -14.88 -18.12
C SER A 185 -7.46 -15.60 -18.86
N SER A 186 -6.52 -14.87 -19.45
CA SER A 186 -5.36 -15.42 -20.16
C SER A 186 -4.10 -15.43 -19.28
N PRO A 187 -3.15 -16.34 -19.51
CA PRO A 187 -1.84 -16.27 -18.87
C PRO A 187 -1.18 -14.93 -19.17
N GLN A 188 -0.66 -14.27 -18.14
CA GLN A 188 0.04 -13.01 -18.29
C GLN A 188 1.48 -13.29 -18.69
N VAL A 189 1.93 -12.69 -19.79
CA VAL A 189 3.21 -13.06 -20.41
C VAL A 189 4.22 -11.92 -20.28
N ALA A 190 5.44 -12.27 -19.88
CA ALA A 190 6.52 -11.31 -19.69
C ALA A 190 6.76 -10.46 -20.95
N GLY A 191 6.73 -9.15 -20.78
CA GLY A 191 6.93 -8.15 -21.82
C GLY A 191 5.69 -7.84 -22.67
N LEU A 192 4.61 -8.61 -22.56
CA LEU A 192 3.35 -8.31 -23.22
C LEU A 192 2.41 -7.55 -22.28
N PRO A 193 1.77 -6.48 -22.77
CA PRO A 193 0.81 -5.75 -21.97
C PRO A 193 -0.51 -6.52 -21.87
N PHE A 194 -1.15 -6.46 -20.70
CA PHE A 194 -2.44 -7.09 -20.44
C PHE A 194 -3.36 -6.16 -19.65
N TRP A 195 -4.66 -6.42 -19.72
CA TRP A 195 -5.66 -5.59 -19.05
C TRP A 195 -5.91 -6.02 -17.62
N LEU A 196 -6.18 -5.01 -16.79
CA LEU A 196 -6.82 -5.15 -15.49
C LEU A 196 -8.03 -4.23 -15.43
N THR A 197 -9.09 -4.71 -14.79
CA THR A 197 -10.27 -3.91 -14.47
C THR A 197 -10.24 -3.59 -12.98
N ILE A 198 -10.65 -2.36 -12.64
CA ILE A 198 -10.88 -1.97 -11.26
C ILE A 198 -12.33 -1.57 -11.09
N GLU A 199 -12.95 -2.06 -10.02
CA GLU A 199 -14.30 -1.69 -9.61
C GLU A 199 -14.30 -1.14 -8.18
N VAL A 200 -15.13 -0.13 -7.95
CA VAL A 200 -15.51 0.30 -6.60
C VAL A 200 -16.88 -0.29 -6.32
N LEU A 201 -16.96 -1.11 -5.28
CA LEU A 201 -18.18 -1.71 -4.78
C LEU A 201 -18.69 -0.91 -3.58
N ASP A 202 -20.00 -0.82 -3.41
CA ASP A 202 -20.64 -0.26 -2.22
C ASP A 202 -20.74 -1.30 -1.08
N GLY A 203 -21.40 -0.94 0.02
CA GLY A 203 -21.57 -1.82 1.18
C GLY A 203 -22.40 -3.08 0.93
N ASN A 204 -23.14 -3.16 -0.18
CA ASN A 204 -23.88 -4.36 -0.60
C ASN A 204 -23.07 -5.24 -1.56
N GLY A 205 -21.88 -4.79 -1.98
CA GLY A 205 -21.06 -5.45 -2.98
C GLY A 205 -21.44 -5.10 -4.42
N ASP A 206 -22.35 -4.14 -4.63
CA ASP A 206 -22.74 -3.67 -5.96
C ASP A 206 -21.82 -2.56 -6.44
N ARG A 207 -21.62 -2.42 -7.75
CA ARG A 207 -20.76 -1.37 -8.30
C ARG A 207 -21.31 0.02 -7.96
N ASN A 208 -20.48 0.85 -7.31
CA ASN A 208 -20.81 2.21 -6.93
C ASN A 208 -20.75 3.16 -8.13
N LEU A 209 -21.87 3.30 -8.84
CA LEU A 209 -22.00 4.13 -10.05
C LEU A 209 -21.79 5.63 -9.83
N ASN A 210 -21.80 6.08 -8.57
CA ASN A 210 -21.61 7.48 -8.21
C ASN A 210 -20.13 7.83 -7.96
N PHE A 211 -19.25 6.82 -7.87
CA PHE A 211 -17.83 7.04 -7.63
C PHE A 211 -17.12 7.55 -8.89
N LYS A 212 -16.50 8.73 -8.80
CA LYS A 212 -15.83 9.44 -9.91
C LYS A 212 -14.45 10.00 -9.55
N GLU A 213 -13.86 9.48 -8.48
CA GLU A 213 -12.60 9.95 -7.92
C GLU A 213 -11.39 9.22 -8.52
N GLU A 214 -10.19 9.72 -8.22
CA GLU A 214 -8.94 9.02 -8.50
C GLU A 214 -8.60 8.03 -7.40
N ILE A 215 -8.28 6.79 -7.79
CA ILE A 215 -7.68 5.78 -6.90
C ILE A 215 -6.18 5.65 -7.17
N LEU A 216 -5.45 5.04 -6.25
CA LEU A 216 -4.02 4.78 -6.39
C LEU A 216 -3.79 3.29 -6.70
N LEU A 217 -3.11 3.02 -7.81
CA LEU A 217 -2.55 1.71 -8.13
C LEU A 217 -1.06 1.68 -7.82
N THR A 218 -0.65 0.64 -7.11
CA THR A 218 0.73 0.46 -6.68
C THR A 218 1.20 -0.96 -6.97
N SER A 219 2.34 -1.10 -7.61
CA SER A 219 3.10 -2.35 -7.70
C SER A 219 3.94 -2.51 -6.44
N ILE A 220 3.73 -3.61 -5.73
CA ILE A 220 4.47 -3.93 -4.49
C ILE A 220 5.69 -4.79 -4.77
N SER A 221 5.70 -5.55 -5.87
CA SER A 221 6.87 -6.32 -6.29
C SER A 221 7.43 -5.81 -7.63
N GLY A 222 8.51 -5.06 -7.56
CA GLY A 222 9.33 -4.57 -8.69
C GLY A 222 8.72 -3.49 -9.58
N THR A 223 9.42 -3.20 -10.68
CA THR A 223 9.23 -2.01 -11.52
C THR A 223 8.21 -2.25 -12.63
N VAL A 224 6.93 -2.13 -12.30
CA VAL A 224 5.83 -2.29 -13.26
C VAL A 224 5.49 -0.98 -13.94
N GLN A 225 5.09 -1.08 -15.21
CA GLN A 225 4.54 0.04 -15.97
C GLN A 225 3.03 -0.14 -16.18
N PHE A 226 2.30 0.94 -15.96
CA PHE A 226 0.88 1.04 -16.19
C PHE A 226 0.58 2.00 -17.34
N SER A 227 -0.53 1.76 -18.03
CA SER A 227 -1.06 2.61 -19.09
C SER A 227 -2.57 2.78 -18.89
N MET A 228 -3.03 4.03 -18.86
CA MET A 228 -4.45 4.38 -18.75
C MET A 228 -5.04 4.88 -20.08
N ASP A 229 -4.27 4.80 -21.17
CA ASP A 229 -4.63 5.33 -22.50
C ASP A 229 -4.45 4.29 -23.62
N LYS A 230 -4.65 3.01 -23.27
CA LYS A 230 -4.59 1.86 -24.19
C LYS A 230 -3.21 1.68 -24.86
N GLY A 231 -2.15 1.91 -24.10
CA GLY A 231 -0.77 1.63 -24.45
C GLY A 231 -0.05 2.78 -25.14
N ARG A 232 -0.68 3.96 -25.27
CA ARG A 232 -0.08 5.14 -25.90
C ARG A 232 0.99 5.76 -25.01
N SER A 233 0.80 5.76 -23.69
CA SER A 233 1.77 6.21 -22.71
C SER A 233 1.90 5.25 -21.53
N TRP A 234 3.13 5.10 -21.04
CA TRP A 234 3.47 4.17 -19.95
C TRP A 234 4.08 4.94 -18.79
N ARG A 235 3.63 4.65 -17.58
CA ARG A 235 4.11 5.28 -16.34
C ARG A 235 4.49 4.21 -15.32
N THR A 236 5.58 4.43 -14.62
CA THR A 236 6.00 3.53 -13.54
C THR A 236 5.12 3.72 -12.31
N SER A 237 4.89 2.63 -11.58
CA SER A 237 4.21 2.63 -10.27
C SER A 237 4.80 3.67 -9.29
N PRO A 238 3.97 4.27 -8.40
CA PRO A 238 2.50 4.17 -8.38
C PRO A 238 1.85 5.10 -9.40
N VAL A 239 0.63 4.76 -9.82
CA VAL A 239 -0.15 5.57 -10.78
C VAL A 239 -1.53 5.89 -10.23
N ARG A 240 -2.09 7.02 -10.64
CA ARG A 240 -3.47 7.37 -10.35
C ARG A 240 -4.38 6.95 -11.49
N VAL A 241 -5.53 6.39 -11.13
CA VAL A 241 -6.54 5.95 -12.08
C VAL A 241 -7.83 6.69 -11.79
N VAL A 242 -8.31 7.43 -12.79
CA VAL A 242 -9.58 8.14 -12.74
C VAL A 242 -10.71 7.13 -12.92
N MET A 243 -11.57 6.99 -11.92
CA MET A 243 -12.72 6.10 -11.99
C MET A 243 -13.90 6.78 -12.70
N LYS A 244 -14.63 6.03 -13.52
CA LYS A 244 -15.85 6.48 -14.19
C LYS A 244 -16.99 5.55 -13.80
N SER A 245 -17.91 6.06 -12.98
CA SER A 245 -19.03 5.29 -12.44
C SER A 245 -18.58 4.02 -11.72
N GLY A 246 -17.59 4.18 -10.84
CA GLY A 246 -17.04 3.09 -10.04
C GLY A 246 -16.25 2.06 -10.86
N TRP A 247 -15.83 2.39 -12.08
CA TRP A 247 -15.12 1.45 -12.96
C TRP A 247 -13.94 2.12 -13.68
N ALA A 248 -12.87 1.37 -13.90
CA ALA A 248 -11.78 1.75 -14.79
C ALA A 248 -11.09 0.53 -15.42
N GLU A 249 -10.43 0.75 -16.56
CA GLU A 249 -9.48 -0.18 -17.18
C GLU A 249 -8.06 0.42 -17.13
N ALA A 250 -7.07 -0.44 -16.90
CA ALA A 250 -5.67 -0.09 -17.10
C ALA A 250 -4.95 -1.25 -17.78
N MET A 251 -3.94 -0.92 -18.58
CA MET A 251 -2.99 -1.92 -19.06
C MET A 251 -1.79 -1.96 -18.12
N LEU A 252 -1.27 -3.16 -17.91
CA LEU A 252 -0.08 -3.41 -17.14
C LEU A 252 0.92 -4.17 -18.02
N LYS A 253 2.22 -3.87 -17.87
CA LYS A 253 3.27 -4.73 -18.40
C LYS A 253 4.46 -4.80 -17.44
N ASP A 254 5.06 -5.98 -17.39
CA ASP A 254 6.31 -6.26 -16.69
C ASP A 254 7.16 -7.16 -17.60
N SER A 255 8.46 -6.91 -17.67
CA SER A 255 9.39 -7.73 -18.44
C SER A 255 9.83 -9.00 -17.72
N ARG A 256 9.57 -9.11 -16.41
CA ARG A 256 9.96 -10.25 -15.58
C ARG A 256 8.90 -11.35 -15.64
N SER A 257 9.34 -12.59 -15.56
CA SER A 257 8.48 -13.77 -15.45
C SER A 257 8.40 -14.23 -13.99
N GLU A 258 7.83 -13.40 -13.14
CA GLU A 258 7.73 -13.60 -11.69
C GLU A 258 6.31 -13.33 -11.19
N LYS A 259 6.04 -13.69 -9.93
CA LYS A 259 4.81 -13.28 -9.26
C LYS A 259 4.85 -11.77 -9.01
N LEU A 260 3.87 -11.07 -9.57
CA LEU A 260 3.64 -9.65 -9.37
C LEU A 260 2.46 -9.45 -8.42
N THR A 261 2.60 -8.58 -7.44
CA THR A 261 1.49 -8.16 -6.57
C THR A 261 1.21 -6.67 -6.77
N ILE A 262 -0.04 -6.35 -7.09
CA ILE A 262 -0.54 -4.97 -7.19
C ILE A 262 -1.58 -4.71 -6.11
N SER A 263 -1.62 -3.49 -5.59
CA SER A 263 -2.73 -3.01 -4.77
C SER A 263 -3.46 -1.85 -5.42
N ALA A 264 -4.77 -1.81 -5.20
CA ALA A 264 -5.60 -0.66 -5.46
C ALA A 264 -6.07 -0.11 -4.12
N THR A 265 -5.86 1.19 -3.89
CA THR A 265 -6.14 1.84 -2.62
C THR A 265 -6.87 3.16 -2.84
N TYR A 266 -7.78 3.48 -1.94
CA TYR A 266 -8.47 4.76 -1.89
C TYR A 266 -8.86 5.05 -0.45
N PRO A 267 -8.82 6.32 0.00
CA PRO A 267 -9.26 6.68 1.34
C PRO A 267 -10.67 6.15 1.62
N ASP A 268 -10.82 5.47 2.76
CA ASP A 268 -12.11 5.00 3.27
C ASP A 268 -12.73 3.79 2.56
N LEU A 269 -12.11 3.26 1.50
CA LEU A 269 -12.52 1.98 0.91
C LEU A 269 -11.64 0.84 1.41
N ASP A 270 -12.21 -0.35 1.50
CA ASP A 270 -11.41 -1.56 1.66
C ASP A 270 -10.57 -1.77 0.40
N SER A 271 -9.26 -1.73 0.54
CA SER A 271 -8.31 -1.89 -0.55
C SER A 271 -8.33 -3.29 -1.17
N ALA A 272 -7.93 -3.37 -2.44
CA ALA A 272 -7.83 -4.61 -3.19
C ALA A 272 -6.37 -5.00 -3.42
N ILE A 273 -6.10 -6.30 -3.42
CA ILE A 273 -4.83 -6.87 -3.88
C ILE A 273 -5.11 -7.82 -5.04
N ALA A 274 -4.29 -7.76 -6.08
CA ALA A 274 -4.25 -8.78 -7.13
C ALA A 274 -2.84 -9.37 -7.23
N ASP A 275 -2.78 -10.69 -7.07
CA ASP A 275 -1.60 -11.49 -7.34
C ASP A 275 -1.64 -12.00 -8.78
N ILE A 276 -0.59 -11.67 -9.53
CA ILE A 276 -0.46 -11.92 -10.96
C ILE A 276 0.72 -12.85 -11.18
N ASN A 277 0.47 -14.01 -11.78
CA ASN A 277 1.55 -14.91 -12.19
C ASN A 277 1.97 -14.60 -13.64
N ILE A 278 3.16 -14.04 -13.82
CA ILE A 278 3.68 -13.71 -15.15
C ILE A 278 4.57 -14.85 -15.63
N VAL A 279 4.17 -15.49 -16.73
CA VAL A 279 4.89 -16.60 -17.34
C VAL A 279 5.91 -16.09 -18.37
N PRO A 280 7.04 -16.81 -18.59
CA PRO A 280 8.00 -16.43 -19.60
C PRO A 280 7.38 -16.50 -21.00
N ALA A 281 7.75 -15.54 -21.85
CA ALA A 281 7.37 -15.57 -23.26
C ALA A 281 7.95 -16.82 -23.93
N GLN A 282 7.10 -17.58 -24.62
CA GLN A 282 7.54 -18.70 -25.43
C GLN A 282 7.86 -18.20 -26.84
N GLU A 283 9.08 -18.46 -27.29
CA GLU A 283 9.41 -18.26 -28.70
C GLU A 283 8.74 -19.36 -29.53
N LYS A 284 7.92 -18.94 -30.49
CA LYS A 284 7.33 -19.84 -31.49
C LYS A 284 7.83 -19.45 -32.87
N ASP A 285 8.33 -20.43 -33.59
CA ASP A 285 8.66 -20.28 -35.00
C ASP A 285 7.46 -20.71 -35.84
N LEU A 286 6.88 -19.78 -36.60
CA LEU A 286 6.01 -20.13 -37.72
C LEU A 286 6.90 -20.33 -38.94
N ILE A 287 6.95 -21.57 -39.42
CA ILE A 287 7.69 -21.92 -40.62
C ILE A 287 6.69 -22.07 -41.76
N LEU A 288 6.65 -21.07 -42.64
CA LEU A 288 5.87 -21.09 -43.87
C LEU A 288 6.72 -21.68 -44.99
N LYS A 289 6.28 -22.80 -45.54
CA LYS A 289 6.88 -23.42 -46.73
C LYS A 289 6.05 -23.01 -47.95
N ILE A 290 6.68 -22.33 -48.89
CA ILE A 290 6.07 -21.85 -50.13
C ILE A 290 6.74 -22.61 -51.27
N ARG A 291 5.96 -23.26 -52.13
CA ARG A 291 6.47 -23.95 -53.32
C ARG A 291 6.01 -23.19 -54.55
N ASP A 292 6.96 -22.81 -55.40
CA ASP A 292 6.72 -22.17 -56.70
C ASP A 292 7.45 -22.94 -57.82
N GLU A 293 7.40 -22.44 -59.05
CA GLU A 293 8.05 -23.05 -60.22
C GLU A 293 9.60 -23.05 -60.11
N GLU A 294 10.17 -22.26 -59.20
CA GLU A 294 11.62 -22.18 -58.94
C GLU A 294 12.07 -23.11 -57.79
N GLY A 295 11.15 -23.66 -57.00
CA GLY A 295 11.44 -24.63 -55.93
C GLY A 295 10.66 -24.39 -54.62
N GLU A 296 11.11 -25.02 -53.53
CA GLU A 296 10.54 -24.84 -52.19
C GLU A 296 11.34 -23.78 -51.41
N LYS A 297 10.69 -22.65 -51.09
CA LYS A 297 11.21 -21.55 -50.27
C LYS A 297 10.63 -21.66 -48.85
N THR A 298 11.43 -21.36 -47.84
CA THR A 298 10.99 -21.37 -46.43
C THR A 298 11.09 -19.97 -45.84
N LEU A 299 9.98 -19.46 -45.33
CA LEU A 299 9.90 -18.24 -44.54
C LEU A 299 9.75 -18.61 -43.06
N LYS A 300 10.70 -18.19 -42.23
CA LYS A 300 10.65 -18.40 -40.78
C LYS A 300 10.28 -17.10 -40.08
N LEU A 301 9.09 -17.04 -39.53
CA LEU A 301 8.61 -15.92 -38.72
C LEU A 301 8.74 -16.29 -37.24
N LYS A 302 9.51 -15.51 -36.48
CA LYS A 302 9.64 -15.69 -35.04
C LYS A 302 8.56 -14.88 -34.32
N PHE A 303 7.77 -15.53 -33.48
CA PHE A 303 6.76 -14.92 -32.62
C PHE A 303 7.15 -15.10 -31.15
N LYS A 304 6.82 -14.10 -30.34
CA LYS A 304 6.79 -14.25 -28.88
C LYS A 304 5.32 -14.34 -28.47
N ARG A 305 4.95 -15.43 -27.80
CA ARG A 305 3.61 -15.61 -27.24
C ARG A 305 3.67 -15.81 -25.75
#